data_AF-A0A7S4IWF1-F1
#
_entry.id   AF-A0A7S4IWF1-F1
#
_cell.length_a   1.000
_cell.length_b   1.000
_cell.length_c   1.000
_cell.angle_alpha   90.00
_cell.angle_beta   90.00
_cell.angle_gamma   90.00
#
_symmetry.space_group_name_H-M   'P 1'
#
loop_
_entity.id
_entity.type
_entity.pdbx_description
1 polymer ?
#
loop_
_entity_poly.entity_id
_entity_poly.type
_entity_poly.pdbx_seq_one_letter_code
_entity_poly.pdbx_strand_id
1 'polypeptide(L)'
;VPAGEVWGGSPAKKVGAVSEADVSGIVGVAELTSELAKLHADEAWKEPSLIEQEKGDYKRQSDRTPEFIAGMRRDPGWVPLPTLGGALSKMEIHTQSYLIK
;
A
#
# COMPACT_ATOMS: atom_id res chain seq x y z
N VAL A 1 21.31 15.51 16.85
CA VAL A 1 20.22 16.48 16.64
C VAL A 1 19.43 16.56 17.94
N PRO A 2 19.30 17.74 18.58
CA PRO A 2 18.46 17.94 19.75
C PRO A 2 16.98 17.63 19.48
N ALA A 3 16.23 17.30 20.54
CA ALA A 3 14.80 17.00 20.43
C ALA A 3 14.00 18.23 19.97
N GLY A 4 13.03 18.01 19.06
CA GLY A 4 12.18 19.08 18.54
C GLY A 4 12.87 19.99 17.51
N GLU A 5 14.05 19.62 17.01
CA GLU A 5 14.78 20.42 16.00
C GLU A 5 14.87 19.71 14.65
N VAL A 6 14.69 20.48 13.57
CA VAL A 6 14.94 20.04 12.20
C VAL A 6 16.35 20.44 11.80
N TRP A 7 17.14 19.47 11.34
CA TRP A 7 18.54 19.65 10.93
C TRP A 7 18.75 19.16 9.51
N GLY A 8 19.60 19.84 8.75
CA GLY A 8 19.88 19.51 7.36
C GLY A 8 21.14 20.20 6.82
N GLY A 9 21.46 19.91 5.56
CA GLY A 9 22.65 20.45 4.87
C GLY A 9 23.93 19.64 5.11
N SER A 10 25.01 20.07 4.45
CA SER A 10 26.36 19.48 4.58
C SER A 10 27.40 20.61 4.76
N PRO A 11 27.99 20.79 5.96
CA PRO A 11 27.74 20.06 7.20
C PRO A 11 26.35 20.36 7.79
N ALA A 12 25.86 19.46 8.65
CA ALA A 12 24.53 19.56 9.26
C ALA A 12 24.41 20.81 10.15
N LYS A 13 23.36 21.61 9.91
CA LYS A 13 23.02 22.80 10.68
C LYS A 13 21.55 22.74 11.08
N LYS A 14 21.19 23.43 12.17
CA LYS A 14 19.79 23.63 12.56
C LYS A 14 19.08 24.46 11.49
N VAL A 15 17.98 23.91 10.96
CA VAL A 15 17.15 24.53 9.92
C VAL A 15 15.87 25.12 10.51
N GLY A 16 15.32 24.50 11.57
CA GLY A 16 14.09 24.96 12.20
C GLY A 16 13.71 24.18 13.46
N ALA A 17 12.54 24.49 13.99
CA ALA A 17 11.88 23.68 15.02
C ALA A 17 10.86 22.75 14.35
N VAL A 18 10.65 21.57 14.94
CA VAL A 18 9.62 20.61 14.50
C VAL A 18 8.24 21.19 14.82
N SER A 19 7.36 21.23 13.83
CA SER A 19 5.97 21.64 14.01
C SER A 19 5.06 20.45 14.39
N GLU A 20 3.86 20.73 14.90
CA GLU A 20 2.87 19.67 15.19
C GLU A 20 2.46 18.88 13.94
N ALA A 21 2.42 19.54 12.78
CA ALA A 21 2.14 18.89 11.50
C ALA A 21 3.27 17.94 11.06
N ASP A 22 4.52 18.26 11.38
CA ASP A 22 5.64 17.37 11.10
C ASP A 22 5.56 16.12 11.99
N VAL A 23 5.16 16.26 13.25
CA VAL A 23 4.99 15.13 14.17
C VAL A 23 3.89 14.19 13.68
N SER A 24 2.72 14.73 13.31
CA SER A 24 1.62 13.91 12.79
C SER A 24 1.99 13.25 11.45
N GLY A 25 2.71 13.97 10.59
CA GLY A 25 3.25 13.43 9.34
C GLY A 25 4.22 12.27 9.57
N ILE A 26 5.15 12.39 10.52
CA ILE A 26 6.11 11.33 10.86
C ILE A 26 5.39 10.07 11.35
N VAL A 27 4.38 10.23 12.21
CA VAL A 27 3.59 9.10 12.72
C VAL A 27 2.85 8.41 11.57
N GLY A 28 2.14 9.16 10.73
CA GLY A 28 1.41 8.58 9.59
C GLY A 28 2.34 7.88 8.59
N VAL A 29 3.52 8.44 8.32
CA VAL A 29 4.52 7.80 7.45
C VAL A 29 5.06 6.52 8.08
N ALA A 30 5.28 6.50 9.40
CA ALA A 30 5.75 5.31 10.10
C ALA A 30 4.72 4.17 10.04
N GLU A 31 3.45 4.48 10.27
CA GLU A 31 2.33 3.53 10.16
C GLU A 31 2.24 2.96 8.73
N LEU A 32 2.19 3.82 7.72
CA LEU A 32 2.12 3.41 6.31
C LEU A 32 3.32 2.56 5.90
N THR A 33 4.52 2.94 6.32
CA THR A 33 5.76 2.19 6.02
C THR A 33 5.73 0.81 6.66
N SER A 34 5.21 0.71 7.89
CA SER A 34 5.05 -0.58 8.58
C SER A 34 4.04 -1.49 7.87
N GLU A 35 2.90 -0.94 7.43
CA GLU A 35 1.90 -1.70 6.67
C GLU A 35 2.44 -2.20 5.34
N LEU A 36 3.18 -1.34 4.62
CA LEU A 36 3.81 -1.71 3.36
C LEU A 36 4.89 -2.79 3.57
N ALA A 37 5.70 -2.67 4.62
CA ALA A 37 6.70 -3.68 4.96
C ALA A 37 6.06 -5.04 5.28
N LYS A 38 4.92 -5.04 5.99
CA LYS A 38 4.15 -6.25 6.25
C LYS A 38 3.64 -6.88 4.95
N LEU A 39 3.06 -6.08 4.07
CA LEU A 39 2.59 -6.56 2.76
C LEU A 39 3.73 -7.19 1.95
N HIS A 40 4.91 -6.56 1.93
CA HIS A 40 6.07 -7.13 1.25
C HIS A 40 6.55 -8.44 1.90
N ALA A 41 6.52 -8.54 3.22
CA ALA A 41 6.87 -9.78 3.91
C ALA A 41 5.90 -10.92 3.58
N ASP A 42 4.59 -10.62 3.56
CA ASP A 42 3.55 -11.58 3.21
C ASP A 42 3.66 -12.02 1.73
N GLU A 43 4.02 -11.10 0.83
CA GLU A 43 4.27 -11.41 -0.60
C GLU A 43 5.52 -12.25 -0.82
N ALA A 44 6.63 -11.88 -0.17
CA ALA A 44 7.93 -12.52 -0.38
C ALA A 44 7.98 -13.95 0.16
N TRP A 45 7.13 -14.29 1.14
CA TRP A 45 7.08 -15.62 1.75
C TRP A 45 5.92 -16.51 1.29
N LYS A 46 5.33 -16.22 0.14
CA LYS A 46 4.32 -17.11 -0.45
C LYS A 46 4.91 -18.46 -0.81
N GLU A 47 4.11 -19.51 -0.58
CA GLU A 47 4.43 -20.84 -1.09
C GLU A 47 4.39 -20.86 -2.63
N PRO A 48 5.24 -21.66 -3.30
CA PRO A 48 5.24 -21.76 -4.77
C PRO A 48 3.88 -22.10 -5.39
N SER A 49 3.05 -22.89 -4.70
CA SER A 49 1.69 -23.23 -5.10
C SER A 49 0.78 -22.00 -5.21
N LEU A 50 0.88 -21.07 -4.25
CA LEU A 50 0.12 -19.83 -4.21
C LEU A 50 0.62 -18.84 -5.27
N ILE A 51 1.94 -18.77 -5.50
CA ILE A 51 2.52 -17.93 -6.55
C ILE A 51 1.98 -18.34 -7.94
N GLU A 52 1.96 -19.64 -8.24
CA GLU A 52 1.44 -20.12 -9.53
C GLU A 52 -0.08 -19.94 -9.66
N GLN A 53 -0.83 -20.12 -8.57
CA GLN A 53 -2.26 -19.82 -8.54
C GLN A 53 -2.51 -18.34 -8.84
N GLU A 54 -1.84 -17.43 -8.15
CA GLU A 54 -1.99 -15.99 -8.33
C GLU A 54 -1.57 -15.53 -9.72
N LYS A 55 -0.48 -16.08 -10.28
CA LYS A 55 -0.07 -15.81 -11.67
C LYS A 55 -1.12 -16.29 -12.67
N GLY A 56 -1.72 -17.46 -12.42
CA GLY A 56 -2.84 -17.98 -13.21
C GLY A 56 -4.08 -17.09 -13.12
N ASP A 57 -4.41 -16.59 -11.93
CA ASP A 57 -5.57 -15.73 -11.67
C ASP A 57 -5.34 -14.29 -12.18
N TYR A 58 -4.13 -13.76 -12.10
CA TYR A 58 -3.75 -12.45 -12.64
C TYR A 58 -3.91 -12.42 -14.17
N LYS A 59 -3.49 -13.49 -14.84
CA LYS A 59 -3.72 -13.68 -16.29
C LYS A 59 -5.21 -13.81 -16.64
N ARG A 60 -6.04 -14.29 -15.71
CA ARG A 60 -7.51 -14.32 -15.89
C ARG A 60 -8.18 -12.99 -15.56
N GLN A 61 -7.60 -12.18 -14.68
CA GLN A 61 -8.16 -10.86 -14.31
C GLN A 61 -8.01 -9.84 -15.44
N SER A 62 -6.93 -9.90 -16.25
CA SER A 62 -6.85 -9.05 -17.46
C SER A 62 -7.99 -9.31 -18.45
N ASP A 63 -8.53 -10.53 -18.43
CA ASP A 63 -9.55 -11.01 -19.37
C ASP A 63 -10.97 -11.02 -18.76
N ARG A 64 -11.12 -10.59 -17.49
CA ARG A 64 -12.40 -10.57 -16.75
C ARG A 64 -13.00 -9.17 -16.73
N THR A 65 -13.54 -8.75 -17.87
CA THR A 65 -14.45 -7.59 -17.90
C THR A 65 -15.76 -7.92 -17.16
N PRO A 66 -16.53 -6.92 -16.69
CA PRO A 66 -17.82 -7.14 -16.05
C PRO A 66 -18.76 -8.03 -16.88
N GLU A 67 -18.69 -7.94 -18.21
CA GLU A 67 -19.47 -8.72 -19.17
C GLU A 67 -19.04 -10.20 -19.20
N PHE A 68 -17.74 -10.47 -19.08
CA PHE A 68 -17.23 -11.84 -18.98
C PHE A 68 -17.64 -12.50 -17.66
N ILE A 69 -17.65 -11.75 -16.55
CA ILE A 69 -18.11 -12.22 -15.24
C ILE A 69 -19.61 -12.51 -15.24
N ALA A 70 -20.42 -11.68 -15.91
CA ALA A 70 -21.86 -11.90 -16.05
C ALA A 70 -22.21 -13.16 -16.87
N GLY A 71 -21.31 -13.57 -17.79
CA GLY A 71 -21.47 -14.79 -18.61
C GLY A 71 -21.01 -16.08 -17.93
N MET A 72 -20.26 -16.01 -16.84
CA MET A 72 -19.84 -17.21 -16.10
C MET A 72 -21.00 -17.73 -15.24
N ARG A 73 -21.38 -19.01 -15.39
CA ARG A 73 -22.22 -19.68 -14.41
C ARG A 73 -21.51 -19.59 -13.06
N ARG A 74 -22.17 -18.96 -12.09
CA ARG A 74 -21.73 -18.72 -10.70
C ARG A 74 -20.80 -19.86 -10.23
N ASP A 75 -19.50 -19.60 -10.19
CA ASP A 75 -18.51 -20.55 -9.69
C ASP A 75 -18.51 -20.46 -8.15
N PRO A 76 -19.02 -21.48 -7.44
CA PRO A 76 -19.19 -21.42 -5.99
C PRO A 76 -17.85 -21.44 -5.22
N GLY A 77 -16.71 -21.68 -5.89
CA GLY A 77 -15.39 -21.65 -5.27
C GLY A 77 -14.60 -20.35 -5.48
N TRP A 78 -15.09 -19.42 -6.30
CA TRP A 78 -14.35 -18.20 -6.60
C TRP A 78 -14.52 -17.16 -5.48
N VAL A 79 -13.46 -17.02 -4.67
CA VAL A 79 -13.29 -15.90 -3.74
C VAL A 79 -12.36 -14.89 -4.41
N PRO A 80 -12.78 -13.62 -4.63
CA PRO A 80 -11.89 -12.62 -5.17
C PRO A 80 -10.70 -12.43 -4.22
N LEU A 81 -9.50 -12.69 -4.74
CA LEU A 81 -8.27 -12.48 -3.99
C LEU A 81 -8.12 -11.00 -3.61
N PRO A 82 -7.60 -10.70 -2.41
CA PRO A 82 -7.31 -9.33 -2.03
C PRO A 82 -6.22 -8.77 -2.96
N THR A 83 -6.60 -7.86 -3.86
CA THR A 83 -5.63 -7.17 -4.71
C THR A 83 -5.07 -5.96 -3.97
N LEU A 84 -3.80 -5.61 -4.27
CA LEU A 84 -3.18 -4.38 -3.75
C LEU A 84 -4.07 -3.17 -4.03
N GLY A 85 -4.55 -3.00 -5.26
CA GLY A 85 -5.47 -1.91 -5.61
C GLY A 85 -6.76 -1.91 -4.78
N GLY A 86 -7.32 -3.08 -4.48
CA GLY A 86 -8.50 -3.22 -3.62
C GLY A 86 -8.23 -2.87 -2.15
N ALA A 87 -7.05 -3.24 -1.64
CA ALA A 87 -6.61 -2.85 -0.29
C ALA A 87 -6.37 -1.34 -0.20
N LEU A 88 -5.64 -0.76 -1.16
CA LEU A 88 -5.37 0.69 -1.22
C LEU A 88 -6.64 1.52 -1.36
N SER A 89 -7.64 1.01 -2.09
CA SER A 89 -8.96 1.65 -2.24
C SER A 89 -9.78 1.59 -0.95
N LYS A 90 -9.76 0.45 -0.23
CA LYS A 90 -10.41 0.32 1.10
C LYS A 90 -9.76 1.20 2.16
N MET A 91 -8.47 1.46 2.03
CA MET A 91 -7.70 2.34 2.91
C MET A 91 -7.81 3.82 2.52
N GLU A 92 -8.67 4.16 1.54
CA GLU A 92 -8.93 5.55 1.12
C GLU A 92 -7.67 6.34 0.71
N ILE A 93 -6.62 5.63 0.25
CA ILE A 93 -5.32 6.25 -0.06
C ILE A 93 -5.42 7.19 -1.27
N HIS A 94 -6.33 6.93 -2.20
CA HIS A 94 -6.58 7.82 -3.35
C HIS A 94 -7.31 9.12 -3.00
N THR A 95 -7.99 9.16 -1.86
CA THR A 95 -8.68 10.33 -1.32
C THR A 95 -7.83 11.13 -0.33
N GLN A 96 -6.73 10.54 0.15
CA GLN A 96 -5.69 11.29 0.85
C GLN A 96 -4.95 12.16 -0.16
N SER A 97 -5.48 13.36 -0.37
CA SER A 97 -4.79 14.39 -1.14
C SER A 97 -3.43 14.63 -0.49
N TYR A 98 -2.34 14.34 -1.22
CA TYR A 98 -1.01 14.85 -0.91
C TYR A 98 -1.08 16.38 -1.01
N LEU A 99 -1.58 17.04 0.03
CA LEU A 99 -1.54 18.48 0.16
C LEU A 99 -0.10 18.86 0.47
N ILE A 100 0.70 18.88 -0.59
CA ILE A 100 1.87 19.74 -0.67
C ILE A 100 1.31 21.16 -0.71
N LYS A 101 1.26 21.81 0.46
CA LYS A 101 1.11 23.26 0.59
C LYS A 101 2.39 23.84 1.17
#